data_AF-A0A4W6EKY4-F1
#
_entry.id   AF-A0A4W6EKY4-F1
#
_cell.length_a   1.000
_cell.length_b   1.000
_cell.length_c   1.000
_cell.angle_alpha   90.00
_cell.angle_beta   90.00
_cell.angle_gamma   90.00
#
_symmetry.space_group_name_H-M   'P 1'
#
loop_
_entity.id
_entity.type
_entity.pdbx_description
1 polymer ?
#
loop_
_entity_poly.entity_id
_entity_poly.type
_entity_poly.pdbx_seq_one_letter_code
_entity_poly.pdbx_strand_id
1 'polypeptide(L)'
;MRPWAGSWRWITLVLLAWGTLLFYIGGHLVRDSEHPERSSRELSKILAKLERLKQQNEDLRRMAESLRIPEGQAEAGSLAVGRLRSLEDQLTRAKQKIHSFQKLTGDGPGPTQEELRRRVENGVKEFWYFVRSEVKKLANVEPSERQKYADALLQDLGHQERWKTISAMCYYKSESRNPPDCSKARKLVCNINKGCGYGCQLHHVVYCFMIAYGTQRTLILESHNWRYAPGGWETVFLPVSNTCTDRSGATTGHWSGEAHDKDVQVVELPIVDSLHPRPPYLPLAIPEDLAPRLQRLHGDPSVWWVSQFVKYLVRPQAWLGEGDPADYRQAGVHVRRTDKVGTEAAFHPIEEYMLHVEEQFQHLARRVHVDKKRVYLATDDPSLLQEAKTKYPDYEFISDNSISWSAGLHNRYTENSLRGVILDIHFLSQTDFLVCTFSSQVCRVAYEIMQTLHPDASSFFYSLDDIYYFGGQNAHNQIAIYPHQPRNSEDIPLEPGDVIGVAGNHWDGYSKGINRKLGRTGLYPSYKVKEKIETVKYPTYPEADKLLNSQKK
;
A
#
# COMPACT_ATOMS: atom_id res chain seq x y z
N MET A 1 -20.44 -49.96 -71.07
CA MET A 1 -20.23 -49.05 -69.93
C MET A 1 -19.57 -49.85 -68.82
N ARG A 2 -18.32 -49.53 -68.44
CA ARG A 2 -17.57 -50.24 -67.37
C ARG A 2 -17.97 -49.67 -66.00
N PRO A 3 -18.23 -50.49 -64.97
CA PRO A 3 -18.68 -50.00 -63.69
C PRO A 3 -17.52 -49.42 -62.88
N TRP A 4 -17.81 -48.28 -62.25
CA TRP A 4 -16.88 -47.39 -61.56
C TRP A 4 -16.58 -47.92 -60.15
N ALA A 5 -15.81 -49.01 -60.05
CA ALA A 5 -15.46 -49.66 -58.78
C ALA A 5 -14.34 -48.96 -57.98
N GLY A 6 -13.97 -47.72 -58.34
CA GLY A 6 -12.86 -46.98 -57.71
C GLY A 6 -13.26 -45.96 -56.64
N SER A 7 -14.52 -45.50 -56.62
CA SER A 7 -14.92 -44.33 -55.83
C SER A 7 -15.14 -44.63 -54.34
N TRP A 8 -15.64 -45.83 -54.00
CA TRP A 8 -15.97 -46.18 -52.62
C TRP A 8 -14.76 -46.28 -51.69
N ARG A 9 -13.59 -46.66 -52.24
CA ARG A 9 -12.32 -46.73 -51.50
C ARG A 9 -11.80 -45.36 -51.08
N TRP A 10 -11.99 -44.35 -51.93
CA TRP A 10 -11.61 -42.97 -51.62
C TRP A 10 -12.56 -42.33 -50.62
N ILE A 11 -13.86 -42.60 -50.73
CA ILE A 11 -14.86 -42.11 -49.78
C ILE A 11 -14.62 -42.70 -48.39
N THR A 12 -14.32 -44.00 -48.29
CA THR A 12 -13.99 -44.65 -47.01
C THR A 12 -12.70 -44.14 -46.40
N LEU A 13 -11.67 -43.86 -47.21
CA LEU A 13 -10.42 -43.25 -46.73
C LEU A 13 -10.63 -41.82 -46.20
N VAL A 14 -11.44 -41.01 -46.89
CA VAL A 14 -11.75 -39.64 -46.45
C VAL A 14 -12.58 -39.66 -45.16
N LEU A 15 -13.55 -40.57 -45.05
CA LEU A 15 -14.35 -40.73 -43.84
C LEU A 15 -13.53 -41.23 -42.64
N LEU A 16 -12.57 -42.14 -42.87
CA LEU A 16 -11.63 -42.58 -41.83
C LEU A 16 -10.72 -41.45 -41.37
N ALA A 17 -10.16 -40.67 -42.32
CA ALA A 17 -9.33 -39.51 -41.99
C ALA A 17 -10.11 -38.45 -41.19
N TRP A 18 -11.35 -38.17 -41.59
CA TRP A 18 -12.24 -37.26 -40.86
C TRP A 18 -12.63 -37.81 -39.48
N GLY A 19 -12.89 -39.12 -39.36
CA GLY A 19 -13.16 -39.77 -38.09
C GLY A 19 -11.96 -39.68 -37.13
N THR A 20 -10.74 -39.90 -37.62
CA THR A 20 -9.52 -39.75 -36.81
C THR A 20 -9.26 -38.31 -36.41
N LEU A 21 -9.57 -37.33 -37.27
CA LEU A 21 -9.44 -35.92 -36.95
C LEU A 21 -10.45 -35.48 -35.88
N LEU A 22 -11.71 -35.92 -35.99
CA LEU A 22 -12.74 -35.66 -34.99
C LEU A 22 -12.43 -36.35 -33.65
N PHE A 23 -11.87 -37.56 -33.67
CA PHE A 23 -11.44 -38.26 -32.47
C PHE A 23 -10.20 -37.61 -31.83
N TYR A 24 -9.28 -37.07 -32.64
CA TYR A 24 -8.11 -36.32 -32.16
C TYR A 24 -8.52 -34.98 -31.54
N ILE A 25 -9.41 -34.22 -32.20
CA ILE A 25 -9.93 -32.95 -31.68
C ILE A 25 -10.81 -33.18 -30.44
N GLY A 26 -11.68 -34.19 -30.46
CA GLY A 26 -12.51 -34.59 -29.31
C GLY A 26 -11.66 -35.10 -28.14
N GLY A 27 -10.61 -35.89 -28.43
CA GLY A 27 -9.67 -36.37 -27.42
C GLY A 27 -8.84 -35.26 -26.79
N HIS A 28 -8.42 -34.24 -27.56
CA HIS A 28 -7.68 -33.09 -27.02
C HIS A 28 -8.58 -32.15 -26.20
N LEU A 29 -9.84 -31.97 -26.59
CA LEU A 29 -10.85 -31.22 -25.82
C LEU A 29 -11.24 -31.92 -24.51
N VAL A 30 -11.22 -33.25 -24.48
CA VAL A 30 -11.48 -34.02 -23.24
C VAL A 30 -10.23 -34.06 -22.35
N ARG A 31 -9.03 -34.06 -22.92
CA ARG A 31 -7.77 -34.16 -22.17
C ARG A 31 -7.32 -32.84 -21.53
N ASP A 32 -7.72 -31.69 -22.05
CA ASP A 32 -7.55 -30.38 -21.39
C ASP A 32 -8.58 -30.12 -20.27
N SER A 33 -9.48 -31.07 -19.99
CA SER A 33 -10.45 -30.97 -18.88
C SER A 33 -9.95 -31.56 -17.56
N GLU A 34 -8.75 -32.15 -17.51
CA GLU A 34 -8.14 -32.73 -16.30
C GLU A 34 -7.39 -31.70 -15.42
N HIS A 35 -7.99 -30.54 -15.15
CA HIS A 35 -7.72 -29.77 -13.92
C HIS A 35 -8.91 -28.91 -13.46
N PRO A 36 -9.96 -29.51 -12.83
CA PRO A 36 -10.98 -28.77 -12.10
C PRO A 36 -11.08 -29.19 -10.63
N GLU A 37 -10.05 -29.80 -10.02
CA GLU A 37 -10.18 -30.38 -8.67
C GLU A 37 -10.39 -29.36 -7.53
N ARG A 38 -10.11 -28.06 -7.75
CA ARG A 38 -10.36 -27.02 -6.73
C ARG A 38 -11.71 -26.33 -6.87
N SER A 39 -12.19 -26.08 -8.09
CA SER A 39 -13.50 -25.42 -8.31
C SER A 39 -14.65 -26.43 -8.20
N SER A 40 -14.51 -27.65 -8.70
CA SER A 40 -15.55 -28.69 -8.60
C SER A 40 -15.79 -29.13 -7.15
N ARG A 41 -14.74 -29.13 -6.32
CA ARG A 41 -14.83 -29.49 -4.90
C ARG A 41 -15.47 -28.39 -4.06
N GLU A 42 -15.31 -27.13 -4.43
CA GLU A 42 -16.08 -26.01 -3.86
C GLU A 42 -17.52 -25.99 -4.38
N LEU A 43 -17.74 -26.24 -5.68
CA LEU A 43 -19.08 -26.30 -6.27
C LEU A 43 -19.91 -27.47 -5.71
N SER A 44 -19.29 -28.63 -5.51
CA SER A 44 -19.93 -29.80 -4.87
C SER A 44 -20.22 -29.56 -3.39
N LYS A 45 -19.35 -28.85 -2.65
CA LYS A 45 -19.67 -28.39 -1.29
C LYS A 45 -20.83 -27.39 -1.27
N ILE A 46 -20.90 -26.49 -2.26
CA ILE A 46 -22.00 -25.52 -2.39
C ILE A 46 -23.30 -26.25 -2.75
N LEU A 47 -23.28 -27.16 -3.72
CA LEU A 47 -24.42 -28.00 -4.10
C LEU A 47 -24.90 -28.88 -2.95
N ALA A 48 -23.98 -29.52 -2.22
CA ALA A 48 -24.33 -30.32 -1.03
C ALA A 48 -24.94 -29.45 0.08
N LYS A 49 -24.49 -28.20 0.25
CA LYS A 49 -25.14 -27.24 1.17
C LYS A 49 -26.52 -26.82 0.68
N LEU A 50 -26.69 -26.60 -0.62
CA LEU A 50 -27.96 -26.20 -1.24
C LEU A 50 -28.99 -27.32 -1.15
N GLU A 51 -28.57 -28.56 -1.38
CA GLU A 51 -29.38 -29.76 -1.27
C GLU A 51 -29.75 -30.03 0.20
N ARG A 52 -28.81 -29.86 1.14
CA ARG A 52 -29.10 -29.92 2.58
C ARG A 52 -30.09 -28.84 3.02
N LEU A 53 -29.99 -27.62 2.49
CA LEU A 53 -30.95 -26.55 2.75
C LEU A 53 -32.32 -26.86 2.15
N LYS A 54 -32.37 -27.44 0.95
CA LYS A 54 -33.62 -27.88 0.31
C LYS A 54 -34.29 -29.00 1.11
N GLN A 55 -33.51 -29.99 1.56
CA GLN A 55 -33.97 -31.06 2.44
C GLN A 55 -34.53 -30.50 3.76
N GLN A 56 -33.83 -29.56 4.39
CA GLN A 56 -34.32 -28.89 5.61
C GLN A 56 -35.62 -28.12 5.37
N ASN A 57 -35.79 -27.53 4.18
CA ASN A 57 -37.01 -26.80 3.82
C ASN A 57 -38.19 -27.75 3.54
N GLU A 58 -37.94 -28.90 2.92
CA GLU A 58 -38.94 -29.95 2.73
C GLU A 58 -39.31 -30.63 4.06
N ASP A 59 -38.36 -30.88 4.96
CA ASP A 59 -38.62 -31.41 6.29
C ASP A 59 -39.41 -30.41 7.16
N LEU A 60 -39.13 -29.11 7.06
CA LEU A 60 -39.94 -28.07 7.69
C LEU A 60 -41.37 -28.03 7.14
N ARG A 61 -41.54 -28.21 5.83
CA ARG A 61 -42.87 -28.32 5.21
C ARG A 61 -43.61 -29.57 5.65
N ARG A 62 -42.95 -30.73 5.71
CA ARG A 62 -43.52 -31.98 6.23
C ARG A 62 -43.87 -31.88 7.71
N MET A 63 -43.04 -31.22 8.51
CA MET A 63 -43.36 -30.91 9.91
C MET A 63 -44.58 -29.99 10.01
N ALA A 64 -44.67 -28.95 9.17
CA ALA A 64 -45.83 -28.07 9.11
C ALA A 64 -47.11 -28.80 8.66
N GLU A 65 -47.01 -29.75 7.72
CA GLU A 65 -48.13 -30.59 7.28
C GLU A 65 -48.53 -31.63 8.35
N SER A 66 -47.57 -32.17 9.10
CA SER A 66 -47.83 -33.10 10.22
C SER A 66 -48.51 -32.42 11.42
N LEU A 67 -48.45 -31.09 11.51
CA LEU A 67 -49.13 -30.27 12.51
C LEU A 67 -50.55 -29.87 12.09
N ARG A 68 -51.03 -30.35 10.93
CA ARG A 68 -52.42 -30.17 10.47
C ARG A 68 -53.33 -31.14 11.22
N ILE A 69 -53.59 -30.84 12.49
CA ILE A 69 -54.52 -31.58 13.35
C ILE A 69 -55.95 -31.38 12.81
N PRO A 70 -56.73 -32.44 12.57
CA PRO A 70 -58.16 -32.33 12.22
C PRO A 70 -58.92 -31.60 13.31
N GLU A 71 -59.83 -30.70 12.92
CA GLU A 71 -60.73 -30.00 13.85
C GLU A 71 -61.52 -31.01 14.70
N GLY A 72 -61.13 -31.16 15.97
CA GLY A 72 -61.88 -31.96 16.92
C GLY A 72 -61.00 -32.69 17.94
N GLN A 73 -60.41 -31.95 18.88
CA GLN A 73 -60.31 -32.30 20.31
C GLN A 73 -59.47 -31.24 21.04
N ALA A 74 -60.20 -30.32 21.69
CA ALA A 74 -59.65 -29.34 22.60
C ALA A 74 -59.33 -30.03 23.93
N GLU A 75 -58.05 -30.13 24.29
CA GLU A 75 -57.52 -30.06 25.68
C GLU A 75 -55.98 -30.26 25.68
N ALA A 76 -55.23 -29.22 25.32
CA ALA A 76 -53.80 -29.05 25.63
C ALA A 76 -53.39 -27.57 25.43
N GLY A 77 -54.13 -26.66 26.07
CA GLY A 77 -54.22 -25.24 25.70
C GLY A 77 -53.13 -24.27 26.18
N SER A 78 -52.06 -24.70 26.87
CA SER A 78 -51.01 -23.76 27.33
C SER A 78 -49.60 -24.06 26.80
N LEU A 79 -49.24 -25.34 26.60
CA LEU A 79 -47.92 -25.72 26.12
C LEU A 79 -47.74 -25.49 24.61
N ALA A 80 -48.82 -25.64 23.83
CA ALA A 80 -48.81 -25.47 22.38
C ALA A 80 -48.66 -24.00 21.97
N VAL A 81 -49.27 -23.07 22.71
CA VAL A 81 -49.21 -21.62 22.44
C VAL A 81 -47.81 -21.05 22.69
N GLY A 82 -47.12 -21.54 23.72
CA GLY A 82 -45.73 -21.14 24.02
C GLY A 82 -44.75 -21.59 22.94
N ARG A 83 -44.90 -22.83 22.44
CA ARG A 83 -44.09 -23.34 21.32
C ARG A 83 -44.39 -22.61 20.00
N LEU A 84 -45.66 -22.29 19.73
CA LEU A 84 -46.07 -21.50 18.58
C LEU A 84 -45.41 -20.11 18.57
N ARG A 85 -45.45 -19.39 19.70
CA ARG A 85 -44.77 -18.08 19.82
C ARG A 85 -43.26 -18.18 19.67
N SER A 86 -42.62 -19.21 20.24
CA SER A 86 -41.18 -19.44 20.06
C SER A 86 -40.81 -19.74 18.59
N LEU A 87 -41.64 -20.49 17.88
CA LEU A 87 -41.45 -20.81 16.47
C LEU A 87 -41.66 -19.58 15.59
N GLU A 88 -42.64 -18.76 15.92
CA GLU A 88 -42.93 -17.50 15.24
C GLU A 88 -41.77 -16.49 15.41
N ASP A 89 -41.23 -16.37 16.62
CA ASP A 89 -40.02 -15.57 16.90
C ASP A 89 -38.79 -16.08 16.15
N GLN A 90 -38.60 -17.40 16.09
CA GLN A 90 -37.51 -18.01 15.32
C GLN A 90 -37.66 -17.78 13.82
N LEU A 91 -38.88 -17.90 13.28
CA LEU A 91 -39.19 -17.63 11.88
C LEU A 91 -38.96 -16.16 11.54
N THR A 92 -39.29 -15.24 12.45
CA THR A 92 -39.11 -13.81 12.26
C THR A 92 -37.62 -13.43 12.28
N ARG A 93 -36.84 -14.00 13.20
CA ARG A 93 -35.37 -13.85 13.22
C ARG A 93 -34.70 -14.48 12.00
N ALA A 94 -35.18 -15.63 11.54
CA ALA A 94 -34.70 -16.29 10.34
C ALA A 94 -35.01 -15.46 9.09
N LYS A 95 -36.22 -14.91 8.97
CA LYS A 95 -36.59 -13.96 7.91
C LYS A 95 -35.75 -12.69 7.94
N GLN A 96 -35.48 -12.12 9.12
CA GLN A 96 -34.58 -10.96 9.25
C GLN A 96 -33.15 -11.30 8.83
N LYS A 97 -32.64 -12.48 9.19
CA LYS A 97 -31.32 -12.95 8.71
C LYS A 97 -31.30 -13.17 7.20
N ILE A 98 -32.33 -13.78 6.63
CA ILE A 98 -32.46 -13.99 5.17
C ILE A 98 -32.54 -12.63 4.46
N HIS A 99 -33.34 -11.70 4.97
CA HIS A 99 -33.43 -10.35 4.43
C HIS A 99 -32.12 -9.59 4.59
N SER A 100 -31.35 -9.79 5.68
CA SER A 100 -30.01 -9.21 5.81
C SER A 100 -29.00 -9.83 4.84
N PHE A 101 -29.10 -11.14 4.55
CA PHE A 101 -28.30 -11.81 3.53
C PHE A 101 -28.66 -11.36 2.11
N GLN A 102 -29.95 -11.18 1.82
CA GLN A 102 -30.43 -10.61 0.55
C GLN A 102 -30.02 -9.14 0.38
N LYS A 103 -29.94 -8.37 1.47
CA LYS A 103 -29.40 -7.00 1.45
C LYS A 103 -27.87 -6.95 1.27
N LEU A 104 -27.15 -8.01 1.69
CA LEU A 104 -25.72 -8.19 1.46
C LEU A 104 -25.40 -8.61 0.01
N THR A 105 -26.36 -9.20 -0.70
CA THR A 105 -26.32 -9.38 -2.16
C THR A 105 -26.96 -8.19 -2.89
N GLY A 106 -26.73 -6.97 -2.41
CA GLY A 106 -27.16 -5.76 -3.11
C GLY A 106 -26.47 -5.71 -4.47
N ASP A 107 -27.29 -5.66 -5.53
CA ASP A 107 -27.00 -5.56 -6.97
C ASP A 107 -25.66 -6.15 -7.45
N GLY A 108 -25.73 -7.14 -8.35
CA GLY A 108 -24.55 -7.64 -9.06
C GLY A 108 -23.69 -6.51 -9.65
N PRO A 109 -22.42 -6.79 -10.02
CA PRO A 109 -21.49 -5.76 -10.45
C PRO A 109 -22.11 -4.87 -11.52
N GLY A 110 -22.03 -3.56 -11.33
CA GLY A 110 -22.69 -2.59 -12.19
C GLY A 110 -22.23 -2.72 -13.65
N PRO A 111 -23.04 -2.32 -14.64
CA PRO A 111 -22.71 -2.49 -16.06
C PRO A 111 -21.38 -1.83 -16.44
N THR A 112 -21.12 -0.61 -15.94
CA THR A 112 -19.84 0.10 -16.16
C THR A 112 -18.65 -0.65 -15.56
N GLN A 113 -18.82 -1.27 -14.40
CA GLN A 113 -17.75 -2.04 -13.75
C GLN A 113 -17.38 -3.27 -14.59
N GLU A 114 -18.37 -4.03 -15.07
CA GLU A 114 -18.12 -5.19 -15.91
C GLU A 114 -17.57 -4.81 -17.29
N GLU A 115 -18.02 -3.70 -17.87
CA GLU A 115 -17.48 -3.16 -19.11
C GLU A 115 -16.00 -2.78 -18.96
N LEU A 116 -15.64 -2.03 -17.90
CA LEU A 116 -14.26 -1.67 -17.61
C LEU A 116 -13.41 -2.90 -17.32
N ARG A 117 -13.91 -3.88 -16.55
CA ARG A 117 -13.22 -5.14 -16.27
C ARG A 117 -12.89 -5.89 -17.56
N ARG A 118 -13.86 -6.04 -18.48
CA ARG A 118 -13.65 -6.70 -19.78
C ARG A 118 -12.74 -5.88 -20.68
N ARG A 119 -12.82 -4.55 -20.65
CA ARG A 119 -11.94 -3.66 -21.42
C ARG A 119 -10.47 -3.81 -20.97
N VAL A 120 -10.22 -3.90 -19.66
CA VAL A 120 -8.88 -4.17 -19.12
C VAL A 120 -8.42 -5.56 -19.54
N GLU A 121 -9.27 -6.59 -19.38
CA GLU A 121 -8.94 -7.96 -19.77
C GLU A 121 -8.59 -8.07 -21.26
N ASN A 122 -9.38 -7.45 -22.14
CA ASN A 122 -9.13 -7.40 -23.57
C ASN A 122 -7.87 -6.58 -23.88
N GLY A 123 -7.67 -5.44 -23.22
CA GLY A 123 -6.48 -4.62 -23.37
C GLY A 123 -5.20 -5.38 -23.04
N VAL A 124 -5.17 -6.15 -21.94
CA VAL A 124 -4.02 -7.00 -21.57
C VAL A 124 -3.80 -8.12 -22.59
N LYS A 125 -4.87 -8.73 -23.13
CA LYS A 125 -4.77 -9.76 -24.17
C LYS A 125 -4.18 -9.20 -25.48
N GLU A 126 -4.70 -8.07 -25.95
CA GLU A 126 -4.21 -7.41 -27.17
C GLU A 126 -2.77 -6.89 -26.98
N PHE A 127 -2.43 -6.36 -25.79
CA PHE A 127 -1.07 -6.00 -25.43
C PHE A 127 -0.13 -7.21 -25.54
N TRP A 128 -0.52 -8.35 -24.98
CA TRP A 128 0.27 -9.57 -25.09
C TRP A 128 0.40 -10.07 -26.55
N TYR A 129 -0.65 -9.98 -27.36
CA TYR A 129 -0.58 -10.31 -28.78
C TYR A 129 0.38 -9.40 -29.55
N PHE A 130 0.34 -8.10 -29.28
CA PHE A 130 1.26 -7.11 -29.83
C PHE A 130 2.71 -7.43 -29.44
N VAL A 131 3.01 -7.53 -28.14
CA VAL A 131 4.36 -7.87 -27.64
C VAL A 131 4.86 -9.16 -28.28
N ARG A 132 4.05 -10.21 -28.29
CA ARG A 132 4.43 -11.50 -28.86
C ARG A 132 4.69 -11.42 -30.37
N SER A 133 3.91 -10.63 -31.10
CA SER A 133 4.11 -10.38 -32.53
C SER A 133 5.42 -9.65 -32.78
N GLU A 134 5.66 -8.53 -32.08
CA GLU A 134 6.83 -7.68 -32.30
C GLU A 134 8.13 -8.37 -31.86
N VAL A 135 8.14 -9.06 -30.73
CA VAL A 135 9.31 -9.84 -30.28
C VAL A 135 9.65 -10.97 -31.27
N LYS A 136 8.64 -11.60 -31.88
CA LYS A 136 8.89 -12.61 -32.94
C LYS A 136 9.47 -11.99 -34.20
N LYS A 137 9.01 -10.79 -34.59
CA LYS A 137 9.57 -10.06 -35.74
C LYS A 137 11.03 -9.68 -35.48
N LEU A 138 11.36 -9.30 -34.23
CA LEU A 138 12.72 -8.92 -33.82
C LEU A 138 13.76 -10.00 -34.12
N ALA A 139 13.39 -11.28 -34.02
CA ALA A 139 14.27 -12.42 -34.34
C ALA A 139 14.68 -12.47 -35.83
N ASN A 140 13.87 -11.87 -36.71
CA ASN A 140 14.08 -11.84 -38.16
C ASN A 140 14.67 -10.50 -38.65
N VAL A 141 14.93 -9.54 -37.75
CA VAL A 141 15.56 -8.26 -38.10
C VAL A 141 17.07 -8.43 -38.18
N GLU A 142 17.66 -7.84 -39.22
CA GLU A 142 19.11 -7.79 -39.43
C GLU A 142 19.83 -7.21 -38.20
N PRO A 143 21.01 -7.73 -37.82
CA PRO A 143 21.71 -7.28 -36.60
C PRO A 143 21.97 -5.76 -36.55
N SER A 144 22.19 -5.12 -37.70
CA SER A 144 22.42 -3.67 -37.81
C SER A 144 21.19 -2.83 -37.52
N GLU A 145 19.98 -3.36 -37.75
CA GLU A 145 18.71 -2.64 -37.53
C GLU A 145 18.01 -3.07 -36.25
N ARG A 146 18.43 -4.18 -35.65
CA ARG A 146 17.80 -4.78 -34.47
C ARG A 146 17.77 -3.83 -33.27
N GLN A 147 18.83 -3.06 -33.04
CA GLN A 147 18.88 -2.08 -31.95
C GLN A 147 17.81 -1.00 -32.14
N LYS A 148 17.77 -0.41 -33.34
CA LYS A 148 16.79 0.64 -33.69
C LYS A 148 15.35 0.13 -33.59
N TYR A 149 15.10 -1.12 -34.00
CA TYR A 149 13.79 -1.75 -33.86
C TYR A 149 13.42 -2.00 -32.39
N ALA A 150 14.39 -2.49 -31.59
CA ALA A 150 14.19 -2.71 -30.16
C ALA A 150 13.88 -1.39 -29.43
N ASP A 151 14.59 -0.32 -29.75
CA ASP A 151 14.36 1.01 -29.18
C ASP A 151 12.97 1.55 -29.54
N ALA A 152 12.54 1.38 -30.80
CA ALA A 152 11.19 1.75 -31.25
C ALA A 152 10.09 0.92 -30.56
N LEU A 153 10.29 -0.39 -30.41
CA LEU A 153 9.37 -1.25 -29.69
C LEU A 153 9.28 -0.85 -28.22
N LEU A 154 10.39 -0.56 -27.56
CA LEU A 154 10.41 -0.08 -26.17
C LEU A 154 9.65 1.24 -26.02
N GLN A 155 9.78 2.14 -26.98
CA GLN A 155 9.00 3.38 -27.03
C GLN A 155 7.50 3.07 -27.13
N ASP A 156 7.08 2.19 -28.03
CA ASP A 156 5.68 1.77 -28.20
C ASP A 156 5.11 1.07 -26.94
N LEU A 157 5.92 0.24 -26.27
CA LEU A 157 5.53 -0.44 -25.04
C LEU A 157 5.41 0.54 -23.86
N GLY A 158 6.32 1.51 -23.75
CA GLY A 158 6.20 2.62 -22.80
C GLY A 158 4.94 3.49 -23.04
N HIS A 159 4.45 3.55 -24.28
CA HIS A 159 3.16 4.17 -24.59
C HIS A 159 1.94 3.36 -24.11
N GLN A 160 2.11 2.06 -23.84
CA GLN A 160 1.05 1.09 -23.51
C GLN A 160 0.98 0.65 -22.03
N GLU A 161 2.03 0.76 -21.22
CA GLU A 161 1.96 0.54 -19.74
C GLU A 161 0.98 1.48 -19.01
N ARG A 162 0.36 2.40 -19.75
CA ARG A 162 -0.42 3.56 -19.29
C ARG A 162 -1.84 3.28 -18.80
N TRP A 163 -2.13 2.07 -18.32
CA TRP A 163 -3.49 1.61 -17.97
C TRP A 163 -3.81 1.49 -16.47
N LYS A 164 -3.23 2.30 -15.58
CA LYS A 164 -3.60 2.28 -14.15
C LYS A 164 -4.55 3.43 -13.74
N THR A 165 -5.81 3.11 -13.44
CA THR A 165 -6.58 3.80 -12.39
C THR A 165 -7.79 2.99 -11.96
N ILE A 166 -7.91 2.76 -10.65
CA ILE A 166 -9.11 3.08 -9.85
C ILE A 166 -8.58 3.45 -8.45
N SER A 167 -8.85 4.67 -7.97
CA SER A 167 -8.67 5.04 -6.56
C SER A 167 -10.00 5.59 -6.05
N ALA A 168 -10.45 5.11 -4.90
CA ALA A 168 -11.72 5.48 -4.26
C ALA A 168 -11.45 6.18 -2.93
N MET A 169 -12.18 7.27 -2.66
CA MET A 169 -11.96 8.16 -1.52
C MET A 169 -12.51 7.66 -0.19
N CYS A 170 -11.68 7.68 0.86
CA CYS A 170 -12.07 7.60 2.27
C CYS A 170 -11.04 8.34 3.16
N TYR A 171 -11.53 9.29 3.98
CA TYR A 171 -10.72 10.00 4.98
C TYR A 171 -10.85 9.33 6.36
N TYR A 172 -9.75 9.25 7.11
CA TYR A 172 -9.74 8.93 8.55
C TYR A 172 -9.05 10.06 9.31
N LYS A 173 -9.58 10.40 10.49
CA LYS A 173 -9.06 11.46 11.35
C LYS A 173 -8.53 10.81 12.63
N SER A 174 -7.21 10.86 12.84
CA SER A 174 -6.58 10.46 14.09
C SER A 174 -6.52 11.66 15.04
N GLU A 175 -7.13 11.53 16.22
CA GLU A 175 -6.97 12.49 17.32
C GLU A 175 -6.04 11.89 18.38
N SER A 176 -5.03 12.65 18.80
CA SER A 176 -4.17 12.25 19.91
C SER A 176 -4.81 12.59 21.25
N ARG A 177 -4.53 11.75 22.24
CA ARG A 177 -5.10 11.79 23.57
C ARG A 177 -4.33 12.74 24.47
N ASN A 178 -5.05 13.69 25.04
CA ASN A 178 -4.59 14.60 26.08
C ASN A 178 -5.07 14.06 27.44
N PRO A 179 -4.19 13.55 28.33
CA PRO A 179 -4.63 13.04 29.62
C PRO A 179 -5.18 14.19 30.48
N PRO A 180 -6.26 13.97 31.24
CA PRO A 180 -6.85 15.02 32.08
C PRO A 180 -5.97 15.43 33.26
N ASP A 181 -5.12 14.52 33.76
CA ASP A 181 -4.19 14.76 34.86
C ASP A 181 -2.78 14.29 34.45
N CYS A 182 -1.91 15.25 34.10
CA CYS A 182 -0.55 14.97 33.67
C CYS A 182 0.33 14.36 34.79
N SER A 183 0.05 14.68 36.05
CA SER A 183 0.88 14.22 37.19
C SER A 183 0.79 12.72 37.42
N LYS A 184 -0.32 12.09 37.00
CA LYS A 184 -0.58 10.65 37.12
C LYS A 184 -0.48 9.90 35.80
N ALA A 185 -0.32 10.60 34.69
CA ALA A 185 -0.20 9.98 33.38
C ALA A 185 1.06 9.09 33.33
N ARG A 186 0.96 7.96 32.62
CA ARG A 186 2.13 7.17 32.22
C ARG A 186 2.77 7.87 31.03
N LYS A 187 4.08 8.05 31.07
CA LYS A 187 4.82 8.89 30.11
C LYS A 187 5.92 8.08 29.44
N LEU A 188 6.20 8.44 28.19
CA LEU A 188 7.36 7.97 27.44
C LEU A 188 8.12 9.22 26.97
N VAL A 189 9.37 9.35 27.39
CA VAL A 189 10.23 10.49 27.07
C VAL A 189 11.05 10.15 25.82
N CYS A 190 11.03 11.06 24.85
CA CYS A 190 11.80 10.97 23.62
C CYS A 190 12.61 12.24 23.44
N ASN A 191 13.91 12.10 23.13
CA ASN A 191 14.80 13.23 22.91
C ASN A 191 15.04 13.43 21.41
N ILE A 192 14.73 14.60 20.87
CA ILE A 192 14.83 14.85 19.42
C ILE A 192 16.28 14.85 18.90
N ASN A 193 17.27 15.03 19.77
CA ASN A 193 18.67 15.32 19.40
C ASN A 193 19.46 14.10 18.92
N LYS A 194 18.85 13.22 18.13
CA LYS A 194 19.57 12.19 17.38
C LYS A 194 20.58 12.86 16.43
N GLY A 195 21.77 12.27 16.32
CA GLY A 195 22.90 12.77 15.52
C GLY A 195 22.72 12.65 14.00
N CYS A 196 21.65 13.21 13.44
CA CYS A 196 21.33 13.16 12.01
C CYS A 196 20.54 14.40 11.55
N GLY A 197 20.18 14.47 10.27
CA GLY A 197 19.40 15.58 9.71
C GLY A 197 17.91 15.53 10.07
N TYR A 198 17.16 16.57 9.68
CA TYR A 198 15.77 16.81 10.06
C TYR A 198 14.85 15.60 9.80
N GLY A 199 14.81 15.05 8.58
CA GLY A 199 13.95 13.91 8.27
C GLY A 199 14.22 12.68 9.14
N CYS A 200 15.49 12.40 9.43
CA CYS A 200 15.88 11.32 10.35
C CYS A 200 15.47 11.61 11.81
N GLN A 201 15.57 12.86 12.27
CA GLN A 201 15.10 13.26 13.60
C GLN A 201 13.58 13.17 13.71
N LEU A 202 12.83 13.58 12.68
CA LEU A 202 11.38 13.43 12.63
C LEU A 202 10.97 11.95 12.69
N HIS A 203 11.62 11.08 11.90
CA HIS A 203 11.39 9.64 11.98
C HIS A 203 11.74 9.06 13.35
N HIS A 204 12.76 9.58 14.04
CA HIS A 204 13.02 9.19 15.43
C HIS A 204 11.84 9.54 16.36
N VAL A 205 11.27 10.74 16.24
CA VAL A 205 10.09 11.13 17.04
C VAL A 205 8.86 10.28 16.67
N VAL A 206 8.64 9.97 15.39
CA VAL A 206 7.57 9.06 14.94
C VAL A 206 7.71 7.68 15.57
N TYR A 207 8.93 7.12 15.56
CA TYR A 207 9.23 5.84 16.22
C TYR A 207 8.88 5.87 17.71
N CYS A 208 9.31 6.92 18.42
CA CYS A 208 8.96 7.10 19.83
C CYS A 208 7.44 7.16 20.02
N PHE A 209 6.74 7.86 19.12
CA PHE A 209 5.30 8.04 19.21
C PHE A 209 4.53 6.74 18.97
N MET A 210 4.96 5.91 18.01
CA MET A 210 4.38 4.58 17.77
C MET A 210 4.49 3.68 19.00
N ILE A 211 5.65 3.67 19.67
CA ILE A 211 5.84 2.90 20.90
C ILE A 211 5.02 3.48 22.05
N ALA A 212 4.98 4.80 22.21
CA ALA A 212 4.15 5.47 23.21
C ALA A 212 2.67 5.11 23.02
N TYR A 213 2.19 5.12 21.77
CA TYR A 213 0.85 4.70 21.40
C TYR A 213 0.59 3.22 21.66
N GLY A 214 1.53 2.32 21.38
CA GLY A 214 1.41 0.90 21.68
C GLY A 214 1.37 0.58 23.18
N THR A 215 2.18 1.31 23.96
CA THR A 215 2.35 1.09 25.42
C THR A 215 1.39 1.91 26.29
N GLN A 216 0.45 2.65 25.68
CA GLN A 216 -0.51 3.52 26.37
C GLN A 216 0.16 4.59 27.24
N ARG A 217 1.27 5.15 26.74
CA ARG A 217 2.03 6.21 27.40
C ARG A 217 1.86 7.53 26.63
N THR A 218 1.71 8.63 27.35
CA THR A 218 1.75 9.97 26.76
C THR A 218 3.18 10.27 26.32
N LEU A 219 3.36 10.66 25.05
CA LEU A 219 4.65 11.06 24.52
C LEU A 219 5.05 12.42 25.10
N ILE A 220 6.21 12.48 25.73
CA ILE A 220 6.88 13.71 26.17
C ILE A 220 8.09 13.92 25.27
N LEU A 221 8.09 15.03 24.52
CA LEU A 221 9.16 15.37 23.59
C LEU A 221 10.13 16.36 24.24
N GLU A 222 11.37 15.94 24.44
CA GLU A 222 12.44 16.83 24.85
C GLU A 222 13.16 17.40 23.63
N SER A 223 12.99 18.69 23.41
CA SER A 223 13.55 19.41 22.25
C SER A 223 14.48 20.56 22.60
N HIS A 224 14.83 20.75 23.87
CA HIS A 224 15.81 21.77 24.24
C HIS A 224 17.17 21.53 23.56
N ASN A 225 17.87 22.62 23.22
CA ASN A 225 19.14 22.59 22.49
C ASN A 225 19.05 21.86 21.15
N TRP A 226 17.89 21.91 20.50
CA TRP A 226 17.74 21.32 19.18
C TRP A 226 18.62 22.06 18.17
N ARG A 227 19.49 21.29 17.53
CA ARG A 227 20.50 21.77 16.56
C ARG A 227 19.93 22.60 15.40
N TYR A 228 18.67 22.40 15.04
CA TYR A 228 18.00 23.22 14.02
C TYR A 228 17.37 24.51 14.60
N ALA A 229 16.84 24.44 15.81
CA ALA A 229 16.19 25.55 16.50
C ALA A 229 16.41 25.41 18.01
N PRO A 230 17.35 26.15 18.62
CA PRO A 230 17.69 25.98 20.03
C PRO A 230 16.50 26.15 20.99
N GLY A 231 15.49 26.94 20.58
CA GLY A 231 14.21 27.12 21.28
C GLY A 231 13.32 25.87 21.35
N GLY A 232 13.60 24.85 20.51
CA GLY A 232 12.93 23.56 20.53
C GLY A 232 11.87 23.36 19.45
N TRP A 233 11.05 22.32 19.64
CA TRP A 233 10.04 21.86 18.68
C TRP A 233 8.98 22.93 18.44
N GLU A 234 8.57 23.59 19.52
CA GLU A 234 7.53 24.61 19.55
C GLU A 234 7.90 25.87 18.78
N THR A 235 9.17 26.04 18.38
CA THR A 235 9.56 27.09 17.44
C THR A 235 8.73 26.99 16.17
N VAL A 236 8.53 25.79 15.60
CA VAL A 236 7.90 25.57 14.29
C VAL A 236 6.58 24.80 14.32
N PHE A 237 6.41 23.87 15.26
CA PHE A 237 5.24 22.99 15.33
C PHE A 237 4.48 23.17 16.65
N LEU A 238 3.21 22.76 16.66
CA LEU A 238 2.43 22.71 17.90
C LEU A 238 3.02 21.69 18.88
N PRO A 239 2.86 21.91 20.20
CA PRO A 239 3.28 20.93 21.19
C PRO A 239 2.57 19.59 20.98
N VAL A 240 3.27 18.50 21.29
CA VAL A 240 2.77 17.12 21.12
C VAL A 240 1.58 16.83 22.06
N SER A 241 1.44 17.58 23.15
CA SER A 241 0.26 17.56 24.01
C SER A 241 -0.08 18.97 24.48
N ASN A 242 -1.37 19.28 24.60
CA ASN A 242 -1.85 20.55 25.14
C ASN A 242 -2.00 20.51 26.68
N THR A 243 -1.97 19.32 27.27
CA THR A 243 -2.33 19.09 28.69
C THR A 243 -1.20 18.44 29.48
N CYS A 244 -0.24 17.80 28.81
CA CYS A 244 0.83 17.08 29.47
C CYS A 244 2.12 17.12 28.67
N THR A 245 2.95 18.13 28.94
CA THR A 245 4.28 18.32 28.37
C THR A 245 5.39 18.10 29.41
N ASP A 246 5.03 17.99 30.68
CA ASP A 246 5.97 17.82 31.78
C ASP A 246 6.39 16.36 31.97
N ARG A 247 7.68 16.12 32.23
CA ARG A 247 8.27 14.79 32.43
C ARG A 247 8.22 14.26 33.87
N SER A 248 7.68 15.02 34.84
CA SER A 248 7.69 14.59 36.24
C SER A 248 6.85 13.31 36.45
N GLY A 249 7.25 12.52 37.45
CA GLY A 249 6.53 11.32 37.84
C GLY A 249 7.17 10.72 39.09
N ALA A 250 6.42 9.84 39.76
CA ALA A 250 6.88 9.16 40.97
C ALA A 250 8.05 8.20 40.71
N THR A 251 8.09 7.58 39.53
CA THR A 251 9.15 6.65 39.12
C THR A 251 9.60 6.94 37.69
N THR A 252 10.91 6.94 37.48
CA THR A 252 11.56 7.16 36.19
C THR A 252 12.60 6.08 35.94
N GLY A 253 12.68 5.57 34.71
CA GLY A 253 13.68 4.59 34.31
C GLY A 253 13.92 4.57 32.81
N HIS A 254 15.03 3.99 32.38
CA HIS A 254 15.28 3.73 30.97
C HIS A 254 14.46 2.52 30.49
N TRP A 255 14.16 2.48 29.19
CA TRP A 255 13.50 1.34 28.56
C TRP A 255 14.21 0.02 28.89
N SER A 256 13.47 -0.91 29.49
CA SER A 256 13.92 -2.26 29.80
C SER A 256 12.96 -3.35 29.28
N GLY A 257 11.93 -2.92 28.56
CA GLY A 257 10.92 -3.75 27.92
C GLY A 257 9.56 -3.59 28.58
N GLU A 258 8.49 -3.61 27.79
CA GLU A 258 7.11 -3.32 28.22
C GLU A 258 6.67 -4.08 29.48
N ALA A 259 7.07 -5.35 29.62
CA ALA A 259 6.74 -6.17 30.78
C ALA A 259 7.44 -5.71 32.07
N HIS A 260 8.72 -5.32 31.98
CA HIS A 260 9.51 -4.84 33.12
C HIS A 260 9.14 -3.40 33.50
N ASP A 261 8.80 -2.59 32.50
CA ASP A 261 8.49 -1.17 32.69
C ASP A 261 7.02 -0.93 33.12
N LYS A 262 6.25 -1.98 33.43
CA LYS A 262 4.80 -1.89 33.69
C LYS A 262 4.44 -0.95 34.85
N ASP A 263 5.28 -0.89 35.89
CA ASP A 263 5.05 -0.08 37.10
C ASP A 263 5.91 1.21 37.12
N VAL A 264 6.70 1.44 36.07
CA VAL A 264 7.47 2.67 35.88
C VAL A 264 6.58 3.74 35.24
N GLN A 265 6.40 4.88 35.91
CA GLN A 265 5.53 5.94 35.42
C GLN A 265 6.13 6.63 34.19
N VAL A 266 7.42 6.96 34.22
CA VAL A 266 8.13 7.69 33.16
C VAL A 266 9.23 6.82 32.59
N VAL A 267 9.14 6.46 31.30
CA VAL A 267 10.14 5.63 30.64
C VAL A 267 10.89 6.44 29.60
N GLU A 268 12.22 6.47 29.69
CA GLU A 268 13.08 7.11 28.71
C GLU A 268 13.44 6.13 27.59
N LEU A 269 13.07 6.48 26.36
CA LEU A 269 13.26 5.62 25.19
C LEU A 269 14.54 6.02 24.44
N PRO A 270 15.46 5.07 24.18
CA PRO A 270 16.66 5.35 23.39
C PRO A 270 16.33 5.45 21.89
N ILE A 271 17.34 5.84 21.10
CA ILE A 271 17.28 5.70 19.64
C ILE A 271 17.08 4.24 19.24
N VAL A 272 16.41 4.01 18.10
CA VAL A 272 16.07 2.67 17.62
C VAL A 272 17.30 1.76 17.45
N ASP A 273 18.46 2.35 17.17
CA ASP A 273 19.75 1.67 16.96
C ASP A 273 20.27 0.98 18.24
N SER A 274 19.90 1.49 19.43
CA SER A 274 20.29 0.93 20.73
C SER A 274 19.08 0.39 21.53
N LEU A 275 17.93 0.24 20.88
CA LEU A 275 16.70 -0.23 21.51
C LEU A 275 16.74 -1.74 21.76
N HIS A 276 16.85 -2.12 23.03
CA HIS A 276 16.75 -3.52 23.45
C HIS A 276 16.00 -3.65 24.79
N PRO A 277 15.05 -4.61 24.91
CA PRO A 277 14.48 -5.43 23.84
C PRO A 277 13.61 -4.59 22.88
N ARG A 278 13.48 -5.02 21.62
CA ARG A 278 12.63 -4.33 20.63
C ARG A 278 11.15 -4.66 20.87
N PRO A 279 10.26 -3.67 21.09
CA PRO A 279 8.83 -3.92 21.21
C PRO A 279 8.20 -4.27 19.85
N PRO A 280 6.98 -4.83 19.83
CA PRO A 280 6.30 -5.17 18.59
C PRO A 280 5.78 -3.94 17.82
N TYR A 281 5.66 -2.79 18.48
CA TYR A 281 5.07 -1.55 17.93
C TYR A 281 6.03 -0.79 17.00
N LEU A 282 6.56 -1.47 15.98
CA LEU A 282 7.52 -0.93 15.03
C LEU A 282 7.04 -1.15 13.58
N PRO A 283 7.37 -0.23 12.65
CA PRO A 283 7.16 -0.46 11.23
C PRO A 283 7.87 -1.76 10.77
N LEU A 284 7.39 -2.44 9.74
CA LEU A 284 6.24 -2.11 8.88
C LEU A 284 4.91 -2.70 9.41
N ALA A 285 4.83 -3.09 10.69
CA ALA A 285 3.61 -3.68 11.22
C ALA A 285 2.50 -2.64 11.43
N ILE A 286 1.26 -3.05 11.17
CA ILE A 286 0.05 -2.23 11.36
C ILE A 286 -0.84 -2.77 12.49
N PRO A 287 -1.75 -1.95 13.06
CA PRO A 287 -2.74 -2.43 14.02
C PRO A 287 -3.65 -3.54 13.46
N GLU A 288 -3.74 -4.65 14.18
CA GLU A 288 -4.52 -5.83 13.79
C GLU A 288 -6.01 -5.51 13.56
N ASP A 289 -6.59 -4.63 14.36
CA ASP A 289 -7.99 -4.19 14.26
C ASP A 289 -8.26 -3.33 13.02
N LEU A 290 -7.25 -2.59 12.54
CA LEU A 290 -7.35 -1.75 11.34
C LEU A 290 -6.97 -2.50 10.06
N ALA A 291 -6.19 -3.59 10.17
CA ALA A 291 -5.61 -4.29 9.03
C ALA A 291 -6.63 -4.67 7.93
N PRO A 292 -7.81 -5.25 8.22
CA PRO A 292 -8.78 -5.61 7.18
C PRO A 292 -9.36 -4.40 6.44
N ARG A 293 -9.43 -3.23 7.10
CA ARG A 293 -9.92 -1.99 6.51
C ARG A 293 -8.84 -1.33 5.66
N LEU A 294 -7.61 -1.27 6.16
CA LEU A 294 -6.49 -0.67 5.45
C LEU A 294 -6.15 -1.46 4.18
N GLN A 295 -6.12 -2.79 4.23
CA GLN A 295 -5.87 -3.62 3.04
C GLN A 295 -6.96 -3.47 1.95
N ARG A 296 -8.15 -2.98 2.30
CA ARG A 296 -9.20 -2.66 1.32
C ARG A 296 -9.03 -1.28 0.70
N LEU A 297 -8.44 -0.34 1.43
CA LEU A 297 -8.47 1.08 1.12
C LEU A 297 -7.12 1.63 0.63
N HIS A 298 -6.01 0.98 0.97
CA HIS A 298 -4.67 1.52 0.75
C HIS A 298 -3.72 0.43 0.22
N GLY A 299 -2.98 0.74 -0.84
CA GLY A 299 -2.02 -0.18 -1.48
C GLY A 299 -0.79 -0.50 -0.61
N ASP A 300 -0.42 0.40 0.30
CA ASP A 300 0.60 0.15 1.34
C ASP A 300 0.09 0.58 2.72
N PRO A 301 -0.51 -0.33 3.50
CA PRO A 301 -1.01 -0.03 4.85
C PRO A 301 0.06 0.47 5.83
N SER A 302 1.33 0.11 5.62
CA SER A 302 2.42 0.38 6.58
C SER A 302 2.78 1.86 6.57
N VAL A 303 2.97 2.44 5.37
CA VAL A 303 3.21 3.88 5.23
C VAL A 303 2.00 4.70 5.69
N TRP A 304 0.78 4.20 5.45
CA TRP A 304 -0.42 4.87 5.94
C TRP A 304 -0.44 4.95 7.48
N TRP A 305 -0.01 3.89 8.17
CA TRP A 305 0.06 3.89 9.62
C TRP A 305 1.12 4.87 10.14
N VAL A 306 2.31 4.87 9.54
CA VAL A 306 3.39 5.83 9.85
C VAL A 306 2.92 7.27 9.64
N SER A 307 2.21 7.54 8.54
CA SER A 307 1.77 8.89 8.18
C SER A 307 0.79 9.52 9.17
N GLN A 308 0.02 8.73 9.92
CA GLN A 308 -0.88 9.27 10.95
C GLN A 308 -0.09 9.97 12.06
N PHE A 309 1.06 9.41 12.46
CA PHE A 309 1.94 10.01 13.45
C PHE A 309 2.67 11.22 12.89
N VAL A 310 3.17 11.14 11.65
CA VAL A 310 3.80 12.28 10.97
C VAL A 310 2.82 13.46 10.93
N LYS A 311 1.60 13.25 10.44
CA LYS A 311 0.54 14.26 10.36
C LYS A 311 0.26 14.94 11.70
N TYR A 312 0.23 14.16 12.77
CA TYR A 312 0.00 14.73 14.11
C TYR A 312 1.18 15.58 14.57
N LEU A 313 2.40 15.14 14.32
CA LEU A 313 3.61 15.86 14.74
C LEU A 313 3.75 17.17 13.96
N VAL A 314 3.63 17.15 12.64
CA VAL A 314 3.91 18.33 11.79
C VAL A 314 2.80 19.39 11.75
N ARG A 315 1.95 19.47 12.78
CA ARG A 315 0.93 20.52 12.90
C ARG A 315 1.65 21.87 13.07
N PRO A 316 1.55 22.79 12.10
CA PRO A 316 2.35 24.01 12.11
C PRO A 316 1.89 24.98 13.20
N GLN A 317 2.81 25.81 13.68
CA GLN A 317 2.46 27.03 14.42
C GLN A 317 1.71 28.02 13.51
N ALA A 318 0.86 28.87 14.09
CA ALA A 318 0.03 29.81 13.32
C ALA A 318 0.84 30.74 12.40
N TRP A 319 2.06 31.09 12.78
CA TRP A 319 2.93 31.98 12.01
C TRP A 319 3.56 31.28 10.79
N LEU A 320 3.61 29.95 10.77
CA LEU A 320 4.29 29.18 9.72
C LEU A 320 3.51 29.13 8.40
N GLY A 321 2.27 29.64 8.37
CA GLY A 321 1.49 29.94 7.16
C GLY A 321 1.24 28.72 6.24
N GLU A 322 -0.02 28.32 6.07
CA GLU A 322 -0.37 27.41 4.97
C GLU A 322 -0.36 28.24 3.67
N GLY A 323 0.73 28.18 2.90
CA GLY A 323 0.77 28.77 1.56
C GLY A 323 -0.34 28.18 0.69
N ASP A 324 -0.85 28.94 -0.29
CA ASP A 324 -1.97 28.48 -1.13
C ASP A 324 -1.56 27.22 -1.93
N PRO A 325 -2.13 26.03 -1.63
CA PRO A 325 -1.73 24.78 -2.27
C PRO A 325 -2.17 24.69 -3.73
N ALA A 326 -3.05 25.60 -4.19
CA ALA A 326 -3.70 25.51 -5.49
C ALA A 326 -2.71 25.58 -6.66
N ASP A 327 -1.56 26.24 -6.50
CA ASP A 327 -0.59 26.46 -7.59
C ASP A 327 0.43 25.32 -7.81
N TYR A 328 0.48 24.32 -6.92
CA TYR A 328 1.57 23.32 -6.85
C TYR A 328 1.17 21.89 -7.27
N ARG A 329 -0.07 21.69 -7.73
CA ARG A 329 -0.62 20.35 -8.07
C ARG A 329 -0.20 19.87 -9.44
N GLN A 330 1.06 19.42 -9.60
CA GLN A 330 1.50 18.73 -10.82
C GLN A 330 2.56 17.65 -10.56
N ALA A 331 3.85 17.98 -10.50
CA ALA A 331 4.91 17.00 -10.22
C ALA A 331 5.93 17.55 -9.21
N GLY A 332 6.25 16.77 -8.19
CA GLY A 332 7.27 17.06 -7.20
C GLY A 332 8.55 16.32 -7.52
N VAL A 333 9.69 17.02 -7.54
CA VAL A 333 11.00 16.43 -7.78
C VAL A 333 11.92 16.81 -6.61
N HIS A 334 12.41 15.78 -5.91
CA HIS A 334 13.46 15.97 -4.91
C HIS A 334 14.78 15.39 -5.38
N VAL A 335 15.78 16.25 -5.56
CA VAL A 335 17.14 15.85 -5.94
C VAL A 335 18.08 16.09 -4.77
N ARG A 336 18.79 15.04 -4.35
CA ARG A 336 19.76 15.09 -3.25
C ARG A 336 21.16 14.85 -3.79
N ARG A 337 22.07 15.84 -3.69
CA ARG A 337 23.41 15.78 -4.31
C ARG A 337 24.60 16.00 -3.38
N THR A 338 24.47 16.66 -2.22
CA THR A 338 25.67 17.13 -1.48
C THR A 338 26.41 16.01 -0.70
N ASP A 339 26.21 15.91 0.61
CA ASP A 339 26.97 15.05 1.54
C ASP A 339 26.64 13.56 1.46
N LYS A 340 25.63 13.21 0.66
CA LYS A 340 25.08 11.85 0.58
C LYS A 340 25.59 11.07 -0.63
N VAL A 341 26.10 11.76 -1.65
CA VAL A 341 26.70 11.12 -2.82
C VAL A 341 27.99 10.43 -2.41
N GLY A 342 28.07 9.12 -2.66
CA GLY A 342 29.25 8.29 -2.35
C GLY A 342 29.31 7.75 -0.91
N THR A 343 28.34 8.08 -0.06
CA THR A 343 28.22 7.55 1.32
C THR A 343 26.92 6.79 1.51
N GLU A 344 25.78 7.43 1.22
CA GLU A 344 24.43 6.89 1.46
C GLU A 344 23.61 6.72 0.17
N ALA A 345 23.98 7.42 -0.92
CA ALA A 345 23.29 7.36 -2.20
C ALA A 345 24.25 7.57 -3.38
N ALA A 346 23.78 7.24 -4.59
CA ALA A 346 24.48 7.54 -5.83
C ALA A 346 24.15 8.95 -6.35
N PHE A 347 25.00 9.49 -7.21
CA PHE A 347 24.66 10.69 -7.97
C PHE A 347 23.69 10.31 -9.10
N HIS A 348 22.58 11.02 -9.20
CA HIS A 348 21.62 10.89 -10.29
C HIS A 348 21.52 12.22 -11.05
N PRO A 349 21.75 12.23 -12.38
CA PRO A 349 21.54 13.40 -13.23
C PRO A 349 20.05 13.75 -13.32
N ILE A 350 19.72 15.00 -13.63
CA ILE A 350 18.33 15.49 -13.64
C ILE A 350 17.46 14.75 -14.68
N GLU A 351 18.08 14.27 -15.75
CA GLU A 351 17.48 13.50 -16.82
C GLU A 351 16.77 12.24 -16.32
N GLU A 352 17.35 11.53 -15.34
CA GLU A 352 16.73 10.33 -14.78
C GLU A 352 15.42 10.66 -14.05
N TYR A 353 15.37 11.77 -13.31
CA TYR A 353 14.13 12.23 -12.67
C TYR A 353 13.10 12.68 -13.71
N MET A 354 13.54 13.48 -14.69
CA MET A 354 12.64 14.11 -15.66
C MET A 354 12.03 13.10 -16.64
N LEU A 355 12.65 11.94 -16.86
CA LEU A 355 12.05 10.82 -17.58
C LEU A 355 10.69 10.44 -16.97
N HIS A 356 10.67 10.19 -15.67
CA HIS A 356 9.45 9.77 -14.96
C HIS A 356 8.44 10.92 -14.77
N VAL A 357 8.92 12.15 -14.68
CA VAL A 357 8.05 13.34 -14.70
C VAL A 357 7.30 13.45 -16.03
N GLU A 358 8.00 13.31 -17.17
CA GLU A 358 7.38 13.37 -18.49
C GLU A 358 6.38 12.22 -18.70
N GLU A 359 6.73 11.01 -18.27
CA GLU A 359 5.80 9.87 -18.27
C GLU A 359 4.51 10.22 -17.52
N GLN A 360 4.62 10.79 -16.32
CA GLN A 360 3.47 11.17 -15.51
C GLN A 360 2.61 12.27 -16.15
N PHE A 361 3.22 13.30 -16.73
CA PHE A 361 2.47 14.30 -17.46
C PHE A 361 1.70 13.72 -18.65
N GLN A 362 2.29 12.75 -19.35
CA GLN A 362 1.60 12.05 -20.43
C GLN A 362 0.43 11.19 -19.92
N HIS A 363 0.50 10.64 -18.71
CA HIS A 363 -0.65 9.98 -18.08
C HIS A 363 -1.74 10.98 -17.67
N LEU A 364 -1.36 12.10 -17.07
CA LEU A 364 -2.29 13.14 -16.60
C LEU A 364 -3.05 13.78 -17.77
N ALA A 365 -2.36 14.10 -18.87
CA ALA A 365 -2.91 14.71 -20.08
C ALA A 365 -4.02 13.89 -20.76
N ARG A 366 -4.13 12.58 -20.44
CA ARG A 366 -5.21 11.72 -20.95
C ARG A 366 -6.53 11.89 -20.19
N ARG A 367 -6.50 12.44 -18.99
CA ARG A 367 -7.67 12.56 -18.09
C ARG A 367 -8.06 14.02 -17.87
N VAL A 368 -7.06 14.90 -17.85
CA VAL A 368 -7.21 16.32 -17.53
C VAL A 368 -6.43 17.11 -18.57
N HIS A 369 -6.95 18.28 -18.94
CA HIS A 369 -6.20 19.21 -19.77
C HIS A 369 -5.03 19.79 -18.96
N VAL A 370 -3.80 19.59 -19.43
CA VAL A 370 -2.59 20.16 -18.84
C VAL A 370 -2.25 21.42 -19.63
N ASP A 371 -2.48 22.58 -19.03
CA ASP A 371 -2.20 23.90 -19.61
C ASP A 371 -0.69 24.18 -19.66
N LYS A 372 0.04 23.78 -18.60
CA LYS A 372 1.48 23.97 -18.47
C LYS A 372 2.07 22.88 -17.57
N LYS A 373 3.28 22.36 -17.89
CA LYS A 373 3.98 21.35 -17.09
C LYS A 373 4.82 22.00 -15.99
N ARG A 374 4.26 22.11 -14.79
CA ARG A 374 4.87 22.69 -13.59
C ARG A 374 5.57 21.61 -12.76
N VAL A 375 6.79 21.88 -12.35
CA VAL A 375 7.58 20.98 -11.49
C VAL A 375 8.02 21.75 -10.27
N TYR A 376 7.64 21.26 -9.08
CA TYR A 376 8.22 21.74 -7.85
C TYR A 376 9.56 21.04 -7.62
N LEU A 377 10.66 21.81 -7.62
CA LEU A 377 12.02 21.28 -7.51
C LEU A 377 12.61 21.64 -6.15
N ALA A 378 12.81 20.63 -5.30
CA ALA A 378 13.50 20.72 -4.01
C ALA A 378 14.88 20.08 -4.09
N THR A 379 15.93 20.84 -3.78
CA THR A 379 17.32 20.39 -3.95
C THR A 379 18.25 21.04 -2.93
N ASP A 380 19.31 20.33 -2.56
CA ASP A 380 20.43 20.88 -1.78
C ASP A 380 21.58 21.40 -2.66
N ASP A 381 21.44 21.31 -3.98
CA ASP A 381 22.35 21.86 -4.98
C ASP A 381 21.75 23.12 -5.64
N PRO A 382 22.25 24.33 -5.33
CA PRO A 382 21.71 25.59 -5.84
C PRO A 382 21.95 25.81 -7.34
N SER A 383 22.83 25.02 -7.98
CA SER A 383 23.10 25.12 -9.42
C SER A 383 22.06 24.39 -10.28
N LEU A 384 21.37 23.41 -9.70
CA LEU A 384 20.45 22.52 -10.39
C LEU A 384 19.23 23.25 -10.99
N LEU A 385 18.72 24.30 -10.34
CA LEU A 385 17.57 25.04 -10.86
C LEU A 385 17.87 25.67 -12.24
N GLN A 386 19.06 26.23 -12.39
CA GLN A 386 19.48 26.82 -13.67
C GLN A 386 19.72 25.73 -14.73
N GLU A 387 20.32 24.60 -14.34
CA GLU A 387 20.50 23.43 -15.18
C GLU A 387 19.15 22.91 -15.73
N ALA A 388 18.17 22.70 -14.84
CA ALA A 388 16.85 22.19 -15.18
C ALA A 388 16.09 23.13 -16.14
N LYS A 389 16.08 24.44 -15.86
CA LYS A 389 15.47 25.45 -16.75
C LYS A 389 16.12 25.50 -18.13
N THR A 390 17.42 25.25 -18.21
CA THR A 390 18.15 25.25 -19.49
C THR A 390 17.84 24.00 -20.31
N LYS A 391 17.78 22.83 -19.67
CA LYS A 391 17.53 21.54 -20.34
C LYS A 391 16.05 21.32 -20.70
N TYR A 392 15.12 21.87 -19.92
CA TYR A 392 13.68 21.63 -20.05
C TYR A 392 12.90 22.95 -20.17
N PRO A 393 13.03 23.69 -21.29
CA PRO A 393 12.40 25.00 -21.46
C PRO A 393 10.86 24.95 -21.53
N ASP A 394 10.29 23.79 -21.88
CA ASP A 394 8.84 23.57 -21.93
C ASP A 394 8.19 23.39 -20.54
N TYR A 395 9.02 23.33 -19.50
CA TYR A 395 8.61 23.12 -18.11
C TYR A 395 8.72 24.40 -17.29
N GLU A 396 7.78 24.60 -16.37
CA GLU A 396 7.84 25.64 -15.35
C GLU A 396 8.36 25.08 -14.03
N PHE A 397 9.61 25.39 -13.72
CA PHE A 397 10.20 25.02 -12.43
C PHE A 397 9.84 26.03 -11.35
N ILE A 398 9.13 25.55 -10.33
CA ILE A 398 8.82 26.27 -9.09
C ILE A 398 9.83 25.79 -8.05
N SER A 399 10.64 26.71 -7.53
CA SER A 399 11.68 26.41 -6.55
C SER A 399 12.12 27.70 -5.88
N ASP A 400 12.39 27.64 -4.58
CA ASP A 400 13.05 28.74 -3.87
C ASP A 400 14.54 28.42 -3.74
N ASN A 401 15.34 29.03 -4.61
CA ASN A 401 16.79 28.77 -4.62
C ASN A 401 17.47 29.22 -3.32
N SER A 402 16.88 30.14 -2.55
CA SER A 402 17.42 30.54 -1.25
C SER A 402 17.36 29.40 -0.23
N ILE A 403 16.34 28.52 -0.32
CA ILE A 403 16.23 27.31 0.47
C ILE A 403 17.38 26.36 0.12
N SER A 404 17.65 26.14 -1.17
CA SER A 404 18.77 25.31 -1.65
C SER A 404 20.12 25.78 -1.10
N TRP A 405 20.38 27.10 -1.10
CA TRP A 405 21.59 27.68 -0.49
C TRP A 405 21.66 27.44 1.02
N SER A 406 20.54 27.55 1.73
CA SER A 406 20.49 27.34 3.18
C SER A 406 20.70 25.87 3.58
N ALA A 407 20.36 24.92 2.71
CA ALA A 407 20.50 23.47 2.93
C ALA A 407 21.95 22.97 2.82
N GLY A 408 22.85 23.80 2.27
CA GLY A 408 24.29 23.54 2.19
C GLY A 408 24.93 23.35 3.57
N LEU A 409 26.02 22.59 3.63
CA LEU A 409 26.65 22.13 4.87
C LEU A 409 26.98 23.24 5.88
N HIS A 410 27.29 24.45 5.41
CA HIS A 410 27.66 25.58 6.26
C HIS A 410 26.48 26.19 7.04
N ASN A 411 25.25 26.12 6.52
CA ASN A 411 24.07 26.80 7.08
C ASN A 411 22.94 25.84 7.48
N ARG A 412 23.13 24.54 7.26
CA ARG A 412 22.11 23.49 7.41
C ARG A 412 21.44 23.44 8.79
N TYR A 413 22.17 23.72 9.86
CA TYR A 413 21.67 23.62 11.24
C TYR A 413 21.33 25.00 11.79
N THR A 414 20.37 25.65 11.12
CA THR A 414 19.83 26.96 11.48
C THR A 414 18.31 26.96 11.35
N GLU A 415 17.64 27.90 12.02
CA GLU A 415 16.18 28.02 11.96
C GLU A 415 15.68 28.35 10.53
N ASN A 416 16.46 29.12 9.77
CA ASN A 416 16.12 29.43 8.38
C ASN A 416 16.19 28.17 7.50
N SER A 417 17.24 27.35 7.65
CA SER A 417 17.33 26.09 6.91
C SER A 417 16.23 25.09 7.34
N LEU A 418 15.87 25.08 8.63
CA LEU A 418 14.75 24.29 9.12
C LEU A 418 13.42 24.69 8.46
N ARG A 419 13.13 25.99 8.40
CA ARG A 419 11.93 26.48 7.70
C ARG A 419 11.95 26.10 6.23
N GLY A 420 13.11 26.25 5.58
CA GLY A 420 13.29 25.86 4.18
C GLY A 420 12.95 24.39 3.91
N VAL A 421 13.55 23.46 4.67
CA VAL A 421 13.28 22.02 4.48
C VAL A 421 11.84 21.64 4.84
N ILE A 422 11.21 22.31 5.81
CA ILE A 422 9.79 22.08 6.13
C ILE A 422 8.90 22.51 4.95
N LEU A 423 9.18 23.66 4.33
CA LEU A 423 8.46 24.14 3.15
C LEU A 423 8.67 23.22 1.94
N ASP A 424 9.91 22.80 1.66
CA ASP A 424 10.20 21.84 0.60
C ASP A 424 9.39 20.55 0.77
N ILE A 425 9.39 19.97 1.97
CA ILE A 425 8.63 18.76 2.27
C ILE A 425 7.13 18.99 2.10
N HIS A 426 6.62 20.14 2.57
CA HIS A 426 5.21 20.49 2.43
C HIS A 426 4.81 20.52 0.96
N PHE A 427 5.51 21.30 0.13
CA PHE A 427 5.18 21.42 -1.29
C PHE A 427 5.37 20.11 -2.06
N LEU A 428 6.43 19.34 -1.77
CA LEU A 428 6.60 18.00 -2.35
C LEU A 428 5.40 17.09 -2.01
N SER A 429 4.91 17.12 -0.77
CA SER A 429 3.79 16.28 -0.35
C SER A 429 2.45 16.64 -1.01
N GLN A 430 2.29 17.89 -1.45
CA GLN A 430 1.07 18.42 -2.09
C GLN A 430 1.00 18.14 -3.60
N THR A 431 2.06 17.59 -4.18
CA THR A 431 2.10 17.28 -5.62
C THR A 431 1.28 16.04 -5.98
N ASP A 432 0.81 15.94 -7.23
CA ASP A 432 0.04 14.77 -7.67
C ASP A 432 0.92 13.52 -7.87
N PHE A 433 2.24 13.70 -7.98
CA PHE A 433 3.21 12.64 -8.15
C PHE A 433 4.61 13.08 -7.71
N LEU A 434 5.32 12.21 -7.01
CA LEU A 434 6.63 12.49 -6.42
C LEU A 434 7.75 11.66 -7.08
N VAL A 435 8.74 12.31 -7.68
CA VAL A 435 9.94 11.66 -8.22
C VAL A 435 11.15 12.01 -7.37
N CYS A 436 11.83 11.02 -6.82
CA CYS A 436 12.95 11.26 -5.91
C CYS A 436 13.85 10.04 -5.73
N THR A 437 14.73 10.10 -4.73
CA THR A 437 15.41 8.96 -4.14
C THR A 437 14.86 8.66 -2.74
N PHE A 438 14.38 7.44 -2.51
CA PHE A 438 13.92 7.01 -1.19
C PHE A 438 15.05 6.66 -0.24
N SER A 439 16.32 6.68 -0.65
CA SER A 439 17.43 6.78 0.31
C SER A 439 17.36 8.07 1.14
N SER A 440 16.84 9.17 0.58
CA SER A 440 16.64 10.46 1.25
C SER A 440 15.45 10.44 2.20
N GLN A 441 15.70 10.74 3.48
CA GLN A 441 14.62 10.85 4.48
C GLN A 441 13.65 11.99 4.16
N VAL A 442 14.11 13.05 3.49
CA VAL A 442 13.27 14.18 3.07
C VAL A 442 12.17 13.71 2.13
N CYS A 443 12.52 12.89 1.13
CA CYS A 443 11.52 12.35 0.22
C CYS A 443 10.54 11.41 0.92
N ARG A 444 11.04 10.53 1.80
CA ARG A 444 10.17 9.59 2.53
C ARG A 444 9.16 10.33 3.42
N VAL A 445 9.56 11.41 4.08
CA VAL A 445 8.63 12.24 4.86
C VAL A 445 7.59 12.91 3.97
N ALA A 446 7.98 13.47 2.82
CA ALA A 446 7.03 14.06 1.87
C ALA A 446 6.01 13.01 1.36
N TYR A 447 6.49 11.81 1.02
CA TYR A 447 5.66 10.68 0.61
C TYR A 447 4.71 10.22 1.73
N GLU A 448 5.17 10.18 2.99
CA GLU A 448 4.34 9.86 4.14
C GLU A 448 3.22 10.88 4.32
N ILE A 449 3.53 12.19 4.27
CA ILE A 449 2.52 13.25 4.39
C ILE A 449 1.50 13.16 3.26
N MET A 450 1.95 12.87 2.03
CA MET A 450 1.09 12.70 0.84
C MET A 450 -0.01 11.64 1.07
N GLN A 451 0.28 10.57 1.82
CA GLN A 451 -0.72 9.53 2.16
C GLN A 451 -1.90 10.06 2.99
N THR A 452 -1.80 11.27 3.54
CA THR A 452 -2.84 11.88 4.37
C THR A 452 -3.68 12.91 3.63
N LEU A 453 -3.26 13.26 2.41
CA LEU A 453 -3.92 14.21 1.51
C LEU A 453 -4.82 13.49 0.50
N HIS A 454 -4.48 12.25 0.18
CA HIS A 454 -5.21 11.37 -0.72
C HIS A 454 -5.73 10.13 0.02
N PRO A 455 -6.73 9.43 -0.56
CA PRO A 455 -7.24 8.17 0.00
C PRO A 455 -6.23 7.03 -0.08
N ASP A 456 -5.57 6.94 -1.23
CA ASP A 456 -4.50 5.98 -1.53
C ASP A 456 -3.55 6.65 -2.52
N ALA A 457 -2.46 7.18 -1.97
CA ALA A 457 -1.33 7.71 -2.73
C ALA A 457 -0.13 6.76 -2.67
N SER A 458 -0.36 5.48 -2.35
CA SER A 458 0.74 4.51 -2.19
C SER A 458 1.53 4.34 -3.48
N SER A 459 0.92 4.56 -4.65
CA SER A 459 1.58 4.49 -5.95
C SER A 459 1.91 5.84 -6.57
N PHE A 460 1.80 6.96 -5.84
CA PHE A 460 1.99 8.31 -6.39
C PHE A 460 3.46 8.75 -6.29
N PHE A 461 4.37 7.83 -6.58
CA PHE A 461 5.79 8.10 -6.56
C PHE A 461 6.55 7.29 -7.61
N TYR A 462 7.77 7.76 -7.92
CA TYR A 462 8.82 6.96 -8.51
C TYR A 462 10.13 7.22 -7.75
N SER A 463 10.77 6.15 -7.27
CA SER A 463 12.06 6.22 -6.59
C SER A 463 13.15 5.73 -7.54
N LEU A 464 14.24 6.49 -7.69
CA LEU A 464 15.39 6.09 -8.51
C LEU A 464 16.28 5.03 -7.84
N ASP A 465 16.11 4.79 -6.54
CA ASP A 465 16.95 3.89 -5.76
C ASP A 465 16.13 2.92 -4.90
N ASP A 466 15.96 3.21 -3.61
CA ASP A 466 15.36 2.31 -2.64
C ASP A 466 13.85 2.19 -2.85
N ILE A 467 13.29 1.06 -2.41
CA ILE A 467 11.85 0.98 -2.09
C ILE A 467 11.55 1.78 -0.83
N TYR A 468 10.26 2.00 -0.50
CA TYR A 468 9.92 2.64 0.77
C TYR A 468 10.44 1.81 1.94
N TYR A 469 11.07 2.48 2.90
CA TYR A 469 11.49 1.87 4.17
C TYR A 469 11.49 2.90 5.30
N PHE A 470 11.36 2.40 6.51
CA PHE A 470 11.50 3.16 7.74
C PHE A 470 12.77 2.73 8.48
N GLY A 471 13.59 3.71 8.89
CA GLY A 471 14.86 3.43 9.56
C GLY A 471 14.67 2.67 10.87
N GLY A 472 15.27 1.49 10.98
CA GLY A 472 15.09 0.62 12.15
C GLY A 472 13.79 -0.19 12.15
N GLN A 473 13.12 -0.35 10.99
CA GLN A 473 11.98 -1.25 10.83
C GLN A 473 12.34 -2.72 11.12
N ASN A 474 11.31 -3.53 11.37
CA ASN A 474 11.42 -4.98 11.35
C ASN A 474 11.61 -5.48 9.90
N ALA A 475 12.00 -6.74 9.76
CA ALA A 475 12.26 -7.36 8.46
C ALA A 475 11.09 -7.18 7.49
N HIS A 476 11.35 -6.54 6.34
CA HIS A 476 10.40 -6.43 5.24
C HIS A 476 10.36 -7.76 4.50
N ASN A 477 9.20 -8.42 4.54
CA ASN A 477 9.01 -9.72 3.93
C ASN A 477 7.95 -9.68 2.84
N GLN A 478 8.14 -10.53 1.84
CA GLN A 478 7.19 -10.86 0.80
C GLN A 478 6.93 -12.36 0.81
N ILE A 479 5.84 -12.79 0.19
CA ILE A 479 5.48 -14.20 0.01
C ILE A 479 5.50 -14.52 -1.48
N ALA A 480 6.26 -15.55 -1.87
CA ALA A 480 6.22 -16.06 -3.24
C ALA A 480 4.83 -16.62 -3.58
N ILE A 481 4.26 -16.17 -4.70
CA ILE A 481 2.96 -16.64 -5.20
C ILE A 481 3.09 -17.51 -6.45
N TYR A 482 4.21 -17.37 -7.17
CA TYR A 482 4.52 -18.19 -8.34
C TYR A 482 5.91 -18.82 -8.19
N PRO A 483 6.12 -20.03 -8.74
CA PRO A 483 7.44 -20.63 -8.75
C PRO A 483 8.40 -19.87 -9.67
N HIS A 484 9.69 -19.94 -9.35
CA HIS A 484 10.76 -19.43 -10.20
C HIS A 484 11.93 -20.40 -10.22
N GLN A 485 12.28 -20.85 -11.42
CA GLN A 485 13.56 -21.50 -11.67
C GLN A 485 14.58 -20.44 -12.09
N PRO A 486 15.74 -20.37 -11.43
CA PRO A 486 16.84 -19.47 -11.78
C PRO A 486 17.26 -19.64 -13.23
N ARG A 487 17.46 -18.55 -13.97
CA ARG A 487 18.01 -18.59 -15.33
C ARG A 487 19.53 -18.52 -15.35
N ASN A 488 20.11 -17.90 -14.34
CA ASN A 488 21.55 -17.73 -14.15
C ASN A 488 21.92 -17.90 -12.67
N SER A 489 23.20 -17.71 -12.32
CA SER A 489 23.70 -17.82 -10.95
C SER A 489 23.29 -16.68 -10.02
N GLU A 490 22.81 -15.56 -10.58
CA GLU A 490 22.38 -14.37 -9.83
C GLU A 490 20.94 -14.52 -9.32
N ASP A 491 20.11 -15.32 -10.01
CA ASP A 491 18.73 -15.59 -9.65
C ASP A 491 18.60 -16.56 -8.45
N ILE A 492 17.55 -16.39 -7.65
CA ILE A 492 17.15 -17.33 -6.59
C ILE A 492 15.92 -18.16 -6.96
N PRO A 493 15.88 -19.44 -6.57
CA PRO A 493 14.67 -20.24 -6.76
C PRO A 493 13.57 -19.81 -5.80
N LEU A 494 12.33 -19.83 -6.29
CA LEU A 494 11.12 -19.56 -5.50
C LEU A 494 10.14 -20.72 -5.60
N GLU A 495 9.55 -21.11 -4.48
CA GLU A 495 8.35 -21.95 -4.41
C GLU A 495 7.17 -21.15 -3.80
N PRO A 496 5.93 -21.34 -4.28
CA PRO A 496 4.77 -20.66 -3.68
C PRO A 496 4.68 -20.91 -2.17
N GLY A 497 4.61 -19.83 -1.38
CA GLY A 497 4.62 -19.85 0.08
C GLY A 497 5.97 -19.53 0.72
N ASP A 498 7.07 -19.52 -0.04
CA ASP A 498 8.38 -19.11 0.47
C ASP A 498 8.34 -17.65 0.95
N VAL A 499 9.01 -17.38 2.09
CA VAL A 499 9.16 -16.04 2.65
C VAL A 499 10.45 -15.41 2.15
N ILE A 500 10.33 -14.27 1.48
CA ILE A 500 11.44 -13.56 0.87
C ILE A 500 11.69 -12.28 1.66
N GLY A 501 12.89 -12.11 2.20
CA GLY A 501 13.31 -10.83 2.77
C GLY A 501 13.77 -9.92 1.64
N VAL A 502 12.96 -8.92 1.28
CA VAL A 502 13.28 -8.01 0.18
C VAL A 502 14.38 -7.02 0.63
N ALA A 503 15.34 -6.77 -0.25
CA ALA A 503 16.37 -5.76 -0.06
C ALA A 503 16.08 -4.49 -0.89
N GLY A 504 15.53 -4.65 -2.09
CA GLY A 504 15.16 -3.54 -2.96
C GLY A 504 14.58 -4.00 -4.30
N ASN A 505 14.03 -3.04 -5.04
CA ASN A 505 13.55 -3.21 -6.41
C ASN A 505 14.54 -2.51 -7.34
N HIS A 506 14.93 -3.17 -8.43
CA HIS A 506 15.84 -2.59 -9.42
C HIS A 506 15.10 -1.78 -10.49
N TRP A 507 13.76 -1.79 -10.46
CA TRP A 507 12.89 -1.09 -11.40
C TRP A 507 13.00 -1.57 -12.85
N ASP A 508 13.57 -2.76 -13.05
CA ASP A 508 13.76 -3.45 -14.34
C ASP A 508 12.91 -4.74 -14.47
N GLY A 509 11.99 -4.95 -13.54
CA GLY A 509 11.18 -6.16 -13.41
C GLY A 509 11.75 -7.22 -12.46
N TYR A 510 12.95 -7.00 -11.92
CA TYR A 510 13.57 -7.83 -10.89
C TYR A 510 13.71 -7.07 -9.56
N SER A 511 13.64 -7.85 -8.49
CA SER A 511 13.97 -7.41 -7.13
C SER A 511 15.10 -8.28 -6.58
N LYS A 512 15.82 -7.73 -5.62
CA LYS A 512 16.87 -8.45 -4.89
C LYS A 512 16.41 -8.76 -3.48
N GLY A 513 16.70 -9.97 -3.01
CA GLY A 513 16.34 -10.37 -1.66
C GLY A 513 16.90 -11.74 -1.27
N ILE A 514 16.53 -12.19 -0.07
CA ILE A 514 16.94 -13.48 0.49
C ILE A 514 15.73 -14.41 0.60
N ASN A 515 15.80 -15.59 -0.03
CA ASN A 515 14.84 -16.66 0.26
C ASN A 515 15.18 -17.23 1.65
N ARG A 516 14.34 -16.95 2.65
CA ARG A 516 14.62 -17.30 4.05
C ARG A 516 14.63 -18.80 4.31
N LYS A 517 13.90 -19.57 3.51
CA LYS A 517 13.87 -21.04 3.61
C LYS A 517 15.21 -21.65 3.18
N LEU A 518 15.83 -21.08 2.14
CA LEU A 518 17.06 -21.60 1.54
C LEU A 518 18.33 -20.87 2.02
N GLY A 519 18.19 -19.71 2.66
CA GLY A 519 19.31 -18.85 3.03
C GLY A 519 20.08 -18.28 1.84
N ARG A 520 19.49 -18.26 0.63
CA ARG A 520 20.14 -17.77 -0.60
C ARG A 520 19.68 -16.38 -0.95
N THR A 521 20.63 -15.52 -1.29
CA THR A 521 20.40 -14.14 -1.74
C THR A 521 20.63 -14.02 -3.23
N GLY A 522 19.77 -13.27 -3.92
CA GLY A 522 19.90 -13.00 -5.35
C GLY A 522 18.66 -12.33 -5.93
N LEU A 523 18.54 -12.36 -7.25
CA LEU A 523 17.47 -11.72 -8.01
C LEU A 523 16.25 -12.63 -8.16
N TYR A 524 15.08 -12.01 -8.23
CA TYR A 524 13.84 -12.70 -8.58
C TYR A 524 12.87 -11.74 -9.28
N PRO A 525 12.00 -12.23 -10.19
CA PRO A 525 11.01 -11.38 -10.84
C PRO A 525 10.01 -10.80 -9.85
N SER A 526 9.87 -9.48 -9.81
CA SER A 526 9.09 -8.76 -8.79
C SER A 526 7.60 -9.11 -8.80
N TYR A 527 7.04 -9.48 -9.96
CA TYR A 527 5.62 -9.85 -10.08
C TYR A 527 5.29 -11.23 -9.46
N LYS A 528 6.30 -12.02 -9.07
CA LYS A 528 6.12 -13.38 -8.53
C LYS A 528 5.92 -13.45 -7.02
N VAL A 529 5.87 -12.30 -6.37
CA VAL A 529 5.72 -12.19 -4.93
C VAL A 529 4.55 -11.26 -4.61
N LYS A 530 4.07 -11.32 -3.37
CA LYS A 530 3.14 -10.34 -2.80
C LYS A 530 3.68 -9.85 -1.46
N GLU A 531 3.34 -8.64 -1.07
CA GLU A 531 3.71 -8.09 0.23
C GLU A 531 3.17 -8.95 1.39
N LYS A 532 4.00 -9.18 2.41
CA LYS A 532 3.57 -9.81 3.66
C LYS A 532 3.23 -8.72 4.67
N ILE A 533 1.94 -8.40 4.79
CA ILE A 533 1.46 -7.45 5.78
C ILE A 533 1.57 -8.06 7.18
N GLU A 534 2.43 -7.48 8.02
CA GLU A 534 2.58 -7.86 9.42
C GLU A 534 1.58 -7.07 10.28
N THR A 535 0.92 -7.75 11.21
CA THR A 535 -0.07 -7.12 12.11
C THR A 535 0.35 -7.27 13.56
N VAL A 536 0.11 -6.24 14.36
CA VAL A 536 0.40 -6.19 15.79
C VAL A 536 -0.84 -5.75 16.55
N LYS A 537 -1.04 -6.32 17.74
CA LYS A 537 -2.15 -5.96 18.61
C LYS A 537 -1.85 -4.65 19.35
N TYR A 538 -2.25 -3.54 18.75
CA TYR A 538 -2.22 -2.23 19.40
C TYR A 538 -3.43 -2.02 20.32
N PRO A 539 -3.35 -1.09 21.28
CA PRO A 539 -4.52 -0.60 22.01
C PRO A 539 -5.52 0.10 21.07
N THR A 540 -6.83 -0.13 21.29
CA THR A 540 -7.91 0.41 20.44
C THR A 540 -8.58 1.66 20.98
N TYR A 541 -8.29 2.03 22.25
CA TYR A 541 -8.68 3.33 22.83
C TYR A 541 -10.18 3.70 22.74
N PRO A 542 -11.13 2.82 23.12
CA PRO A 542 -12.57 3.01 22.90
C PRO A 542 -13.18 4.24 23.61
N GLU A 543 -12.53 4.76 24.64
CA GLU A 543 -12.92 5.99 25.33
C GLU A 543 -12.76 7.26 24.46
N ALA A 544 -11.90 7.23 23.43
CA ALA A 544 -11.79 8.32 22.46
C ALA A 544 -13.08 8.47 21.62
N ASP A 545 -13.70 7.35 21.24
CA ASP A 545 -14.97 7.36 20.49
C ASP A 545 -16.11 7.99 21.31
N LYS A 546 -16.09 7.83 22.63
CA LYS A 546 -17.07 8.44 23.54
C LYS A 546 -16.92 9.96 23.57
N LEU A 547 -15.68 10.47 23.58
CA LEU A 547 -15.41 11.90 23.54
C LEU A 547 -15.86 12.53 22.22
N LEU A 548 -15.53 11.89 21.08
CA LEU A 548 -15.96 12.32 19.75
C LEU A 548 -17.49 12.40 19.61
N ASN A 549 -18.21 11.43 20.17
CA ASN A 549 -19.68 11.42 20.14
C ASN A 549 -20.31 12.42 21.11
N SER A 550 -19.59 12.79 22.18
CA SER A 550 -20.05 13.82 23.13
C SER A 550 -19.87 15.25 22.62
N GLN A 551 -18.84 15.52 21.80
CA GLN A 551 -18.61 16.82 21.17
C GLN A 551 -19.50 17.10 19.94
N LYS A 552 -20.16 16.07 19.40
CA LYS A 552 -21.13 16.19 18.29
C LYS A 552 -22.57 16.43 18.76
N LYS A 553 -22.81 16.42 20.08
CA LYS A 553 -24.05 16.87 20.72
C LYS A 553 -23.81 18.26 21.27
#